data_AF-A0A0D0F0W6-F1
#
_entry.id   AF-A0A0D0F0W6-F1
#
_cell.length_a   1.000
_cell.length_b   1.000
_cell.length_c   1.000
_cell.angle_alpha   90.00
_cell.angle_beta   90.00
_cell.angle_gamma   90.00
#
_symmetry.space_group_name_H-M   'P 1'
#
loop_
_entity.id
_entity.type
_entity.pdbx_description
1 polymer ?
#
loop_
_entity_poly.entity_id
_entity_poly.type
_entity_poly.pdbx_seq_one_letter_code
_entity_poly.pdbx_strand_id
1 'polypeptide(L)'
;MKYTKILITFLMFSNITINYAQKTNSETRKFIENAEITQINKDWNIKAEFKTGFGEVVSFFPVEAIDLKSNIKVKSLQMDMTVIYQIAGKNFNYFKSSWIDLNEVDEFTIFIEKYVIPNLKDKTERKQSVTYIFNSREITFSFHIEKSTRRISIYLKNNGSTDNEHYFWTESQVNKIPELLTMLKEIK
;
A
#
# COMPACT_ATOMS: atom_id res chain seq x y z
N MET A 1 -11.04 -32.51 -46.38
CA MET A 1 -11.68 -31.47 -45.53
C MET A 1 -11.44 -31.75 -44.03
N LYS A 2 -10.17 -31.84 -43.59
CA LYS A 2 -9.83 -32.19 -42.19
C LYS A 2 -8.85 -31.23 -41.49
N TYR A 3 -8.25 -30.29 -42.22
CA TYR A 3 -7.24 -29.38 -41.65
C TYR A 3 -7.80 -28.00 -41.27
N THR A 4 -8.99 -27.64 -41.76
CA THR A 4 -9.61 -26.34 -41.48
C THR A 4 -10.17 -26.21 -40.05
N LYS A 5 -10.43 -27.34 -39.36
CA LYS A 5 -10.93 -27.31 -37.97
C LYS A 5 -9.84 -27.09 -36.92
N ILE A 6 -8.56 -27.38 -37.23
CA ILE A 6 -7.46 -27.25 -36.26
C ILE A 6 -6.94 -25.80 -36.21
N LEU A 7 -7.05 -25.04 -37.29
CA LEU A 7 -6.60 -23.64 -37.33
C LEU A 7 -7.49 -22.70 -36.49
N ILE A 8 -8.78 -23.03 -36.34
CA ILE A 8 -9.74 -22.20 -35.60
C ILE A 8 -9.59 -22.40 -34.07
N THR A 9 -9.11 -23.56 -33.62
CA THR A 9 -8.91 -23.82 -32.18
C THR A 9 -7.65 -23.15 -31.63
N PHE A 10 -6.67 -22.85 -32.48
CA PHE A 10 -5.43 -22.17 -32.07
C PHE A 10 -5.59 -20.64 -31.91
N LEU A 11 -6.62 -20.05 -32.52
CA LEU A 11 -6.91 -18.61 -32.45
C LEU A 11 -7.67 -18.17 -31.19
N MET A 12 -8.12 -19.09 -30.34
CA MET A 12 -8.85 -18.77 -29.10
C MET A 12 -7.98 -18.69 -27.84
N PHE A 13 -6.67 -18.93 -27.94
CA PHE A 13 -5.75 -18.91 -26.79
C PHE A 13 -4.94 -17.62 -26.64
N SER A 14 -5.10 -16.62 -27.50
CA SER A 14 -4.26 -15.40 -27.48
C SER A 14 -4.80 -14.23 -26.64
N ASN A 15 -5.92 -14.38 -25.93
CA ASN A 15 -6.56 -13.26 -25.21
C ASN A 15 -6.41 -13.30 -23.68
N ILE A 16 -5.36 -13.92 -23.15
CA ILE A 16 -4.96 -13.70 -21.75
C ILE A 16 -3.56 -13.11 -21.72
N THR A 17 -3.35 -12.01 -22.44
CA THR A 17 -2.30 -11.07 -22.05
C THR A 17 -2.83 -10.32 -20.83
N ILE A 18 -2.50 -10.81 -19.64
CA ILE A 18 -2.55 -9.97 -18.44
C ILE A 18 -1.59 -8.83 -18.74
N ASN A 19 -2.13 -7.69 -19.14
CA ASN A 19 -1.39 -6.44 -19.14
C ASN A 19 -0.98 -6.20 -17.68
N TYR A 20 0.19 -6.69 -17.29
CA TYR A 20 1.01 -6.04 -16.27
C TYR A 20 1.52 -4.72 -16.88
N ALA A 21 0.58 -3.87 -17.31
CA ALA A 21 0.87 -2.46 -17.45
C ALA A 21 1.31 -2.00 -16.07
N GLN A 22 2.43 -1.27 -15.98
CA GLN A 22 2.79 -0.57 -14.75
C GLN A 22 1.52 0.10 -14.22
N LYS A 23 1.06 -0.35 -13.06
CA LYS A 23 -0.13 0.16 -12.41
C LYS A 23 0.11 1.66 -12.23
N THR A 24 -0.56 2.49 -13.04
CA THR A 24 -0.44 3.96 -12.97
C THR A 24 -0.81 4.44 -11.57
N ASN A 25 -0.60 5.72 -11.24
CA ASN A 25 -1.08 6.32 -9.99
C ASN A 25 -2.57 5.97 -9.71
N SER A 26 -2.95 6.00 -8.43
CA SER A 26 -4.33 5.80 -7.97
C SER A 26 -5.30 6.75 -8.66
N GLU A 27 -6.57 6.35 -8.75
CA GLU A 27 -7.59 7.26 -9.29
C GLU A 27 -7.78 8.46 -8.36
N THR A 28 -7.66 8.27 -7.05
CA THR A 28 -7.70 9.37 -6.09
C THR A 28 -6.56 10.37 -6.31
N ARG A 29 -5.32 9.89 -6.51
CA ARG A 29 -4.20 10.80 -6.80
C ARG A 29 -4.43 11.58 -8.09
N LYS A 30 -4.87 10.91 -9.16
CA LYS A 30 -5.22 11.59 -10.43
C LYS A 30 -6.35 12.60 -10.24
N PHE A 31 -7.36 12.27 -9.44
CA PHE A 31 -8.46 13.19 -9.11
C PHE A 31 -7.93 14.46 -8.43
N ILE A 32 -7.06 14.31 -7.42
CA ILE A 32 -6.46 15.45 -6.70
C ILE A 32 -5.54 16.27 -7.61
N GLU A 33 -4.70 15.60 -8.43
CA GLU A 33 -3.74 16.27 -9.33
C GLU A 33 -4.43 17.01 -10.49
N ASN A 34 -5.59 16.54 -10.96
CA ASN A 34 -6.33 17.16 -12.07
C ASN A 34 -7.30 18.25 -11.62
N ALA A 35 -7.73 18.25 -10.36
CA ALA A 35 -8.63 19.27 -9.83
C ALA A 35 -7.88 20.59 -9.60
N GLU A 36 -8.45 21.70 -10.06
CA GLU A 36 -7.83 23.02 -9.89
C GLU A 36 -7.85 23.50 -8.44
N ILE A 37 -8.91 23.15 -7.70
CA ILE A 37 -9.08 23.53 -6.30
C ILE A 37 -9.68 22.35 -5.55
N THR A 38 -8.90 21.77 -4.64
CA THR A 38 -9.28 20.56 -3.91
C THR A 38 -9.32 20.82 -2.41
N GLN A 39 -10.38 20.34 -1.75
CA GLN A 39 -10.45 20.20 -0.29
C GLN A 39 -10.20 18.74 0.09
N ILE A 40 -9.37 18.49 1.10
CA ILE A 40 -9.14 17.15 1.65
C ILE A 40 -9.60 17.13 3.10
N ASN A 41 -10.64 16.36 3.38
CA ASN A 41 -11.13 16.10 4.73
C ASN A 41 -10.42 14.85 5.27
N LYS A 42 -9.80 14.98 6.44
CA LYS A 42 -9.05 13.92 7.12
C LYS A 42 -9.65 13.65 8.50
N ASP A 43 -9.98 12.41 8.81
CA ASP A 43 -10.42 12.03 10.15
C ASP A 43 -9.21 11.59 11.00
N TRP A 44 -8.84 12.40 12.00
CA TRP A 44 -7.73 12.12 12.89
C TRP A 44 -8.08 11.17 14.04
N ASN A 45 -9.37 10.94 14.29
CA ASN A 45 -9.84 10.02 15.33
C ASN A 45 -9.71 8.56 14.87
N ILE A 46 -9.78 8.32 13.56
CA ILE A 46 -9.70 7.01 12.92
C ILE A 46 -8.32 6.89 12.28
N LYS A 47 -7.30 6.49 13.05
CA LYS A 47 -5.93 6.37 12.53
C LYS A 47 -5.20 5.12 13.01
N ALA A 48 -4.29 4.63 12.18
CA ALA A 48 -3.30 3.62 12.55
C ALA A 48 -1.89 4.18 12.30
N GLU A 49 -0.95 3.90 13.21
CA GLU A 49 0.35 4.56 13.20
C GLU A 49 1.48 3.61 13.60
N PHE A 50 2.51 3.55 12.76
CA PHE A 50 3.75 2.84 13.00
C PHE A 50 4.89 3.83 13.16
N LYS A 51 5.77 3.56 14.11
CA LYS A 51 6.91 4.42 14.45
C LYS A 51 8.20 3.61 14.52
N THR A 52 9.32 4.24 14.19
CA THR A 52 10.64 3.73 14.54
C THR A 52 11.16 4.43 15.81
N GLY A 53 12.18 3.85 16.45
CA GLY A 53 12.85 4.47 17.60
C GLY A 53 13.60 5.75 17.25
N PHE A 54 13.77 6.06 15.96
CA PHE A 54 14.54 7.20 15.46
C PHE A 54 13.66 8.39 15.04
N GLY A 55 12.34 8.29 15.20
CA GLY A 55 11.40 9.38 14.90
C GLY A 55 10.73 9.30 13.54
N GLU A 56 10.96 8.23 12.77
CA GLU A 56 10.23 7.97 11.53
C GLU A 56 8.82 7.49 11.86
N VAL A 57 7.85 7.91 11.06
CA VAL A 57 6.43 7.66 11.29
C VAL A 57 5.73 7.33 9.97
N VAL A 58 4.88 6.31 10.00
CA VAL A 58 3.87 6.08 8.97
C VAL A 58 2.51 6.09 9.62
N SER A 59 1.60 6.91 9.09
CA SER A 59 0.23 7.06 9.56
C SER A 59 -0.75 6.76 8.44
N PHE A 60 -1.81 6.04 8.75
CA PHE A 60 -2.93 5.71 7.88
C PHE A 60 -4.22 6.30 8.44
N PHE A 61 -5.04 6.88 7.59
CA PHE A 61 -6.33 7.47 7.98
C PHE A 61 -7.27 7.59 6.78
N PRO A 62 -8.60 7.50 6.98
CA PRO A 62 -9.58 7.73 5.93
C PRO A 62 -9.59 9.21 5.53
N VAL A 63 -9.76 9.47 4.23
CA VAL A 63 -9.92 10.82 3.71
C VAL A 63 -11.02 10.90 2.66
N GLU A 64 -11.61 12.08 2.54
CA GLU A 64 -12.50 12.47 1.44
C GLU A 64 -11.90 13.68 0.73
N ALA A 65 -11.53 13.51 -0.54
CA ALA A 65 -11.13 14.59 -1.43
C ALA A 65 -12.36 15.14 -2.17
N ILE A 66 -12.47 16.46 -2.26
CA ILE A 66 -13.58 17.17 -2.90
C ILE A 66 -12.99 18.15 -3.90
N ASP A 67 -13.38 18.05 -5.17
CA ASP A 67 -13.13 19.10 -6.14
C ASP A 67 -14.16 20.21 -5.91
N LEU A 68 -13.69 21.39 -5.51
CA LEU A 68 -14.57 22.49 -5.11
C LEU A 68 -15.28 23.14 -6.31
N LYS A 69 -14.82 22.92 -7.55
CA LYS A 69 -15.51 23.42 -8.75
C LYS A 69 -16.67 22.53 -9.15
N SER A 70 -16.43 21.22 -9.22
CA SER A 70 -17.46 20.25 -9.64
C SER A 70 -18.31 19.73 -8.48
N ASN A 71 -17.87 19.93 -7.23
CA ASN A 71 -18.42 19.35 -6.01
C ASN A 71 -18.44 17.80 -6.02
N ILE A 72 -17.63 17.17 -6.88
CA ILE A 72 -17.43 15.72 -6.90
C ILE A 72 -16.54 15.34 -5.71
N LYS A 73 -16.86 14.20 -5.09
CA LYS A 73 -16.17 13.68 -3.91
C LYS A 73 -15.61 12.29 -4.16
N VAL A 74 -14.41 12.03 -3.66
CA VAL A 74 -13.75 10.73 -3.72
C VAL A 74 -13.23 10.39 -2.33
N LYS A 75 -13.65 9.24 -1.80
CA LYS A 75 -13.11 8.66 -0.57
C LYS A 75 -11.89 7.80 -0.89
N SER A 76 -10.91 7.78 0.01
CA SER A 76 -9.74 6.93 -0.09
C SER A 76 -9.10 6.71 1.27
N LEU A 77 -8.11 5.82 1.32
CA LEU A 77 -7.18 5.74 2.44
C LEU A 77 -5.96 6.59 2.10
N GLN A 78 -5.62 7.55 2.95
CA GLN A 78 -4.34 8.25 2.83
C GLN A 78 -3.31 7.64 3.78
N MET A 79 -2.09 7.49 3.28
CA MET A 79 -0.93 7.15 4.07
C MET A 79 0.06 8.32 4.02
N ASP A 80 0.41 8.84 5.19
CA ASP A 80 1.50 9.80 5.37
C ASP A 80 2.74 9.06 5.86
N MET A 81 3.88 9.37 5.26
CA MET A 81 5.18 8.83 5.66
C MET A 81 6.15 9.98 5.92
N THR A 82 6.76 9.95 7.11
CA THR A 82 7.91 10.77 7.48
C THR A 82 9.09 9.84 7.75
N VAL A 83 10.12 9.89 6.91
CA VAL A 83 11.36 9.09 7.07
C VAL A 83 12.57 10.00 7.21
N ILE A 84 13.61 9.50 7.88
CA ILE A 84 14.83 10.25 8.14
C ILE A 84 15.95 9.61 7.35
N TYR A 85 16.60 10.39 6.49
CA TYR A 85 17.77 9.94 5.73
C TYR A 85 18.98 10.81 6.09
N GLN A 86 20.17 10.22 5.98
CA GLN A 86 21.42 10.88 6.34
C GLN A 86 22.24 11.18 5.08
N ILE A 87 22.62 12.44 4.90
CA ILE A 87 23.56 12.87 3.87
C ILE A 87 24.68 13.64 4.53
N ALA A 88 25.92 13.18 4.33
CA ALA A 88 27.14 13.81 4.86
C ALA A 88 27.07 14.10 6.38
N GLY A 89 26.51 13.15 7.16
CA GLY A 89 26.39 13.27 8.62
C GLY A 89 25.28 14.20 9.11
N LYS A 90 24.44 14.74 8.22
CA LYS A 90 23.25 15.52 8.57
C LYS A 90 21.98 14.70 8.34
N ASN A 91 21.05 14.80 9.29
CA ASN A 91 19.72 14.20 9.18
C ASN A 91 18.80 15.12 8.38
N PHE A 92 18.09 14.54 7.42
CA PHE A 92 17.05 15.19 6.64
C PHE A 92 15.74 14.43 6.81
N ASN A 93 14.64 15.17 6.87
CA ASN A 93 13.31 14.59 6.95
C ASN A 93 12.68 14.62 5.55
N TYR A 94 12.18 13.47 5.11
CA TYR A 94 11.32 13.38 3.95
C TYR A 94 9.89 13.17 4.41
N PHE A 95 8.94 13.90 3.80
CA PHE A 95 7.51 13.72 4.01
C PHE A 95 6.80 13.49 2.69
N LYS A 96 5.93 12.48 2.63
CA LYS A 96 5.05 12.26 1.47
C LYS A 96 3.73 11.64 1.89
N SER A 97 2.67 12.08 1.20
CA SER A 97 1.33 11.49 1.26
C SER A 97 1.08 10.60 0.04
N SER A 98 0.25 9.59 0.21
CA SER A 98 -0.15 8.65 -0.85
C SER A 98 -1.59 8.21 -0.64
N TRP A 99 -2.33 8.00 -1.72
CA TRP A 99 -3.79 7.77 -1.69
C TRP A 99 -4.17 6.40 -2.26
N ILE A 100 -4.60 5.49 -1.41
CA ILE A 100 -4.98 4.13 -1.79
C ILE A 100 -6.48 4.11 -2.04
N ASP A 101 -6.89 3.69 -3.23
CA ASP A 101 -8.31 3.65 -3.61
C ASP A 101 -9.08 2.58 -2.82
N LEU A 102 -10.39 2.80 -2.61
CA LEU A 102 -11.22 1.93 -1.76
C LEU A 102 -11.23 0.45 -2.19
N ASN A 103 -11.18 0.17 -3.49
CA ASN A 103 -11.09 -1.20 -3.98
C ASN A 103 -9.78 -1.89 -3.56
N GLU A 104 -8.66 -1.14 -3.53
CA GLU A 104 -7.38 -1.66 -3.03
C GLU A 104 -7.37 -1.73 -1.49
N VAL A 105 -8.14 -0.89 -0.79
CA VAL A 105 -8.35 -0.99 0.67
C VAL A 105 -9.08 -2.27 1.04
N ASP A 106 -10.07 -2.71 0.25
CA ASP A 106 -10.76 -3.99 0.47
C ASP A 106 -9.79 -5.18 0.36
N GLU A 107 -8.96 -5.19 -0.69
CA GLU A 107 -7.92 -6.20 -0.86
C GLU A 107 -6.89 -6.15 0.27
N PHE A 108 -6.52 -4.95 0.71
CA PHE A 108 -5.57 -4.78 1.82
C PHE A 108 -6.14 -5.30 3.14
N THR A 109 -7.43 -5.04 3.40
CA THR A 109 -8.15 -5.55 4.57
C THR A 109 -8.13 -7.08 4.60
N ILE A 110 -8.46 -7.71 3.46
CA ILE A 110 -8.42 -9.18 3.31
C ILE A 110 -7.00 -9.70 3.51
N PHE A 111 -6.00 -9.02 2.94
CA PHE A 111 -4.60 -9.39 3.08
C PHE A 111 -4.16 -9.41 4.56
N ILE A 112 -4.44 -8.32 5.30
CA ILE A 112 -4.10 -8.23 6.72
C ILE A 112 -4.85 -9.29 7.54
N GLU A 113 -6.15 -9.43 7.32
CA GLU A 113 -7.02 -10.33 8.10
C GLU A 113 -6.70 -11.80 7.88
N LYS A 114 -6.50 -12.24 6.63
CA LYS A 114 -6.36 -13.66 6.30
C LYS A 114 -4.91 -14.15 6.31
N TYR A 115 -3.95 -13.29 6.04
CA TYR A 115 -2.55 -13.71 5.85
C TYR A 115 -1.60 -13.13 6.88
N VAL A 116 -1.77 -11.87 7.30
CA VAL A 116 -0.81 -11.25 8.23
C VAL A 116 -1.14 -11.58 9.69
N ILE A 117 -2.36 -11.27 10.15
CA ILE A 117 -2.75 -11.43 11.56
C ILE A 117 -2.56 -12.87 12.06
N PRO A 118 -2.99 -13.92 11.33
CA PRO A 118 -2.82 -15.29 11.79
C PRO A 118 -1.35 -15.67 12.02
N ASN A 119 -0.44 -15.06 11.26
CA ASN A 119 0.99 -15.38 11.27
C ASN A 119 1.82 -14.46 12.20
N LEU A 120 1.19 -13.57 12.98
CA LEU A 120 1.91 -12.64 13.88
C LEU A 120 2.79 -13.35 14.91
N LYS A 121 2.42 -14.57 15.30
CA LYS A 121 3.14 -15.39 16.31
C LYS A 121 4.00 -16.47 15.68
N ASP A 122 3.99 -16.60 14.36
CA ASP A 122 4.69 -17.67 13.66
C ASP A 122 6.19 -17.43 13.60
N LYS A 123 6.92 -18.52 13.46
CA LYS A 123 8.37 -18.57 13.43
C LYS A 123 8.81 -19.43 12.27
N THR A 124 9.97 -19.14 11.72
CA THR A 124 10.57 -19.96 10.66
C THR A 124 11.74 -20.77 11.21
N GLU A 125 12.07 -21.85 10.49
CA GLU A 125 13.27 -22.64 10.78
C GLU A 125 14.56 -21.87 10.49
N ARG A 126 15.70 -22.45 10.88
CA ARG A 126 17.01 -21.86 10.62
C ARG A 126 17.25 -21.75 9.11
N LYS A 127 17.70 -20.57 8.66
CA LYS A 127 17.96 -20.24 7.24
C LYS A 127 16.71 -20.18 6.35
N GLN A 128 15.53 -19.96 6.94
CA GLN A 128 14.29 -19.74 6.20
C GLN A 128 13.65 -18.42 6.62
N SER A 129 12.96 -17.76 5.68
CA SER A 129 12.13 -16.61 5.96
C SER A 129 10.86 -16.66 5.11
N VAL A 130 9.80 -16.03 5.58
CA VAL A 130 8.53 -15.90 4.87
C VAL A 130 8.20 -14.41 4.77
N THR A 131 7.82 -13.96 3.57
CA THR A 131 7.40 -12.57 3.35
C THR A 131 6.05 -12.55 2.66
N TYR A 132 5.09 -11.91 3.31
CA TYR A 132 3.78 -11.60 2.74
C TYR A 132 3.83 -10.18 2.18
N ILE A 133 3.46 -9.99 0.91
CA ILE A 133 3.57 -8.70 0.22
C ILE A 133 2.21 -8.31 -0.35
N PHE A 134 1.74 -7.12 0.02
CA PHE A 134 0.61 -6.44 -0.59
C PHE A 134 1.10 -5.30 -1.48
N ASN A 135 0.60 -5.25 -2.71
CA ASN A 135 0.97 -4.24 -3.70
C ASN A 135 -0.27 -3.46 -4.14
N SER A 136 -0.32 -2.17 -3.78
CA SER A 136 -1.24 -1.22 -4.40
C SER A 136 -0.54 -0.39 -5.48
N ARG A 137 -1.26 0.54 -6.10
CA ARG A 137 -0.68 1.55 -7.00
C ARG A 137 0.28 2.51 -6.31
N GLU A 138 0.02 2.84 -5.04
CA GLU A 138 0.77 3.87 -4.32
C GLU A 138 1.80 3.32 -3.33
N ILE A 139 1.62 2.09 -2.82
CA ILE A 139 2.52 1.52 -1.81
C ILE A 139 2.79 0.03 -2.04
N THR A 140 3.89 -0.43 -1.45
CA THR A 140 4.12 -1.85 -1.16
C THR A 140 4.19 -2.02 0.34
N PHE A 141 3.31 -2.83 0.92
CA PHE A 141 3.36 -3.25 2.32
C PHE A 141 3.90 -4.67 2.40
N SER A 142 4.87 -4.91 3.27
CA SER A 142 5.46 -6.24 3.47
C SER A 142 5.45 -6.62 4.95
N PHE A 143 5.11 -7.89 5.22
CA PHE A 143 5.24 -8.52 6.53
C PHE A 143 6.22 -9.69 6.41
N HIS A 144 7.38 -9.54 7.04
CA HIS A 144 8.49 -10.48 6.98
C HIS A 144 8.66 -11.21 8.31
N ILE A 145 8.92 -12.52 8.24
CA ILE A 145 9.19 -13.39 9.39
C ILE A 145 10.51 -14.12 9.15
N GLU A 146 11.45 -13.98 10.10
CA GLU A 146 12.70 -14.76 10.14
C GLU A 146 12.99 -15.21 11.57
N LYS A 147 13.12 -16.53 11.80
CA LYS A 147 13.29 -17.10 13.14
C LYS A 147 12.19 -16.61 14.08
N SER A 148 12.52 -15.76 15.06
CA SER A 148 11.59 -15.14 16.00
C SER A 148 11.33 -13.66 15.73
N THR A 149 12.00 -13.06 14.74
CA THR A 149 11.81 -11.65 14.38
C THR A 149 10.67 -11.53 13.37
N ARG A 150 9.94 -10.43 13.49
CA ARG A 150 8.96 -10.02 12.49
C ARG A 150 9.20 -8.56 12.17
N ARG A 151 9.02 -8.21 10.91
CA ARG A 151 9.22 -6.85 10.41
C ARG A 151 8.06 -6.46 9.54
N ILE A 152 7.54 -5.25 9.76
CA ILE A 152 6.73 -4.56 8.77
C ILE A 152 7.66 -3.66 7.97
N SER A 153 7.45 -3.61 6.67
CA SER A 153 8.06 -2.59 5.85
C SER A 153 7.13 -2.03 4.79
N ILE A 154 7.32 -0.75 4.46
CA ILE A 154 6.44 0.01 3.60
C ILE A 154 7.30 0.82 2.64
N TYR A 155 7.09 0.61 1.34
CA TYR A 155 7.68 1.42 0.27
C TYR A 155 6.61 2.33 -0.31
N LEU A 156 6.98 3.58 -0.57
CA LEU A 156 6.21 4.45 -1.42
C LEU A 156 6.43 4.09 -2.89
N LYS A 157 5.42 4.31 -3.72
CA LYS A 157 5.55 4.23 -5.17
C LYS A 157 5.50 5.61 -5.79
N ASN A 158 6.11 5.71 -6.95
CA ASN A 158 5.93 6.83 -7.85
C ASN A 158 5.70 6.27 -9.25
N ASN A 159 4.55 6.55 -9.85
CA ASN A 159 4.14 5.98 -11.14
C ASN A 159 4.22 4.45 -11.14
N GLY A 160 3.74 3.81 -10.06
CA GLY A 160 3.69 2.36 -9.92
C GLY A 160 5.03 1.67 -9.61
N SER A 161 6.14 2.39 -9.63
CA SER A 161 7.48 1.86 -9.32
C SER A 161 7.83 2.16 -7.87
N THR A 162 8.47 1.22 -7.17
CA THR A 162 8.93 1.45 -5.80
C THR A 162 9.99 2.54 -5.79
N ASP A 163 9.74 3.53 -4.95
CA ASP A 163 10.68 4.56 -4.64
C ASP A 163 11.66 4.01 -3.61
N ASN A 164 12.81 3.52 -4.09
CA ASN A 164 13.81 2.87 -3.25
C ASN A 164 14.48 3.85 -2.27
N GLU A 165 14.25 5.15 -2.43
CA GLU A 165 14.77 6.20 -1.56
C GLU A 165 13.85 6.44 -0.34
N HIS A 166 12.58 6.03 -0.43
CA HIS A 166 11.55 6.36 0.57
C HIS A 166 10.90 5.09 1.12
N TYR A 167 11.53 4.59 2.18
CA TYR A 167 11.27 3.29 2.79
C TYR A 167 11.16 3.41 4.31
N PHE A 168 10.09 2.83 4.86
CA PHE A 168 9.89 2.70 6.30
C PHE A 168 9.93 1.23 6.71
N TRP A 169 10.53 0.90 7.85
CA TRP A 169 10.40 -0.41 8.44
C TRP A 169 10.48 -0.40 9.96
N THR A 170 9.83 -1.38 10.59
CA THR A 170 9.89 -1.55 12.04
C THR A 170 9.66 -3.00 12.44
N GLU A 171 10.36 -3.44 13.49
CA GLU A 171 10.13 -4.72 14.17
C GLU A 171 9.39 -4.52 15.49
N SER A 172 9.46 -3.31 16.07
CA SER A 172 8.95 -3.03 17.41
C SER A 172 7.46 -2.71 17.47
N GLN A 173 6.84 -2.41 16.32
CA GLN A 173 5.42 -2.05 16.23
C GLN A 173 4.57 -3.09 15.50
N VAL A 174 5.09 -4.32 15.30
CA VAL A 174 4.37 -5.41 14.62
C VAL A 174 3.06 -5.78 15.34
N ASN A 175 3.03 -5.63 16.65
CA ASN A 175 1.84 -5.87 17.46
C ASN A 175 0.69 -4.88 17.20
N LYS A 176 0.92 -3.77 16.47
CA LYS A 176 -0.12 -2.80 16.09
C LYS A 176 -0.84 -3.10 14.78
N ILE A 177 -0.47 -4.16 14.07
CA ILE A 177 -1.18 -4.56 12.83
C ILE A 177 -2.71 -4.76 13.05
N PRO A 178 -3.19 -5.30 14.18
CA PRO A 178 -4.62 -5.35 14.45
C PRO A 178 -5.29 -3.98 14.50
N GLU A 179 -4.62 -2.93 14.99
CA GLU A 179 -5.14 -1.55 14.97
C GLU A 179 -5.28 -1.03 13.54
N LEU A 180 -4.32 -1.36 12.66
CA LEU A 180 -4.43 -1.09 11.22
C LEU A 180 -5.66 -1.77 10.63
N LEU A 181 -5.92 -3.04 10.96
CA LEU A 181 -7.11 -3.74 10.45
C LEU A 181 -8.41 -3.08 10.92
N THR A 182 -8.50 -2.69 12.19
CA THR A 182 -9.67 -1.97 12.72
C THR A 182 -9.91 -0.69 11.92
N MET A 183 -8.88 0.14 11.74
CA MET A 183 -8.96 1.39 10.98
C MET A 183 -9.37 1.15 9.52
N LEU A 184 -8.79 0.16 8.83
CA LEU A 184 -9.14 -0.17 7.44
C LEU A 184 -10.63 -0.53 7.28
N LYS A 185 -11.22 -1.18 8.29
CA LYS A 185 -12.64 -1.56 8.29
C LYS A 185 -13.58 -0.37 8.48
N GLU A 186 -13.11 0.74 9.05
CA GLU A 186 -13.90 1.96 9.31
C GLU A 186 -13.98 2.91 8.09
N ILE A 187 -13.14 2.72 7.07
CA ILE A 187 -13.13 3.58 5.87
C ILE A 187 -14.39 3.41 5.00
N LYS A 188 -15.12 2.30 5.20
CA LYS A 188 -16.30 1.92 4.41
C LYS A 188 -17.51 2.81 4.69
#